data_AF-A0A3N1STH8-F1
#
_entry.id   AF-A0A3N1STH8-F1
#
_cell.length_a   1.000
_cell.length_b   1.000
_cell.length_c   1.000
_cell.angle_alpha   90.00
_cell.angle_beta   90.00
_cell.angle_gamma   90.00
#
_symmetry.space_group_name_H-M   'P 1'
#
loop_
_entity.id
_entity.type
_entity.pdbx_description
1 polymer ?
#
loop_
_entity_poly.entity_id
_entity_poly.type
_entity_poly.pdbx_seq_one_letter_code
_entity_poly.pdbx_strand_id
1 'polypeptide(L)'
;MNGEAEFSESVFSLPLPACLVESIKNGSWADLANSPRIEAVFGQAPVRPRFHSISQMTGMTTWWREELDEETLQCYLGTSEARPMPGTMSRLNTVIIGNLGPDLPFVLDYRGSFTNPSVHFLGEGDSWKRISDNVCALIHALRPAAERSMTSDEDH
;
A
#
# COMPACT_ATOMS: atom_id res chain seq x y z
N MET A 1 -11.18 -29.70 13.48
CA MET A 1 -9.96 -29.01 13.93
C MET A 1 -9.82 -27.79 13.03
N ASN A 2 -10.31 -26.63 13.48
CA ASN A 2 -10.18 -25.40 12.71
C ASN A 2 -8.85 -24.77 13.11
N GLY A 3 -7.85 -24.89 12.24
CA GLY A 3 -6.62 -24.13 12.39
C GLY A 3 -6.96 -22.66 12.15
N GLU A 4 -7.04 -21.88 13.22
CA GLU A 4 -6.93 -20.43 13.11
C GLU A 4 -5.56 -20.17 12.49
N ALA A 5 -5.53 -19.82 11.20
CA ALA A 5 -4.30 -19.38 10.57
C ALA A 5 -3.80 -18.17 11.38
N GLU A 6 -2.62 -18.29 11.99
CA GLU A 6 -2.01 -17.20 12.73
C GLU A 6 -1.91 -15.97 11.81
N PHE A 7 -2.73 -14.97 12.12
CA PHE A 7 -2.74 -13.72 11.37
C PHE A 7 -1.50 -12.93 11.82
N SER A 8 -0.46 -12.91 10.99
CA SER A 8 0.75 -12.14 11.32
C SER A 8 0.44 -10.65 11.34
N GLU A 9 0.76 -9.95 12.42
CA GLU A 9 0.60 -8.50 12.52
C GLU A 9 1.85 -7.74 12.06
N SER A 10 2.81 -8.44 11.46
CA SER A 10 4.06 -7.85 10.96
C SER A 10 4.55 -8.52 9.68
N VAL A 11 5.40 -7.80 8.95
CA VAL A 11 6.15 -8.31 7.79
C VAL A 11 7.62 -8.02 8.04
N PHE A 12 8.44 -9.08 8.20
CA PHE A 12 9.86 -8.97 8.53
C PHE A 12 10.18 -8.06 9.73
N SER A 13 9.46 -8.25 10.84
CA SER A 13 9.55 -7.43 12.06
C SER A 13 9.09 -5.97 11.90
N LEU A 14 8.56 -5.58 10.74
CA LEU A 14 7.90 -4.28 10.55
C LEU A 14 6.41 -4.41 10.93
N PRO A 15 5.94 -3.71 11.97
CA PRO A 15 4.57 -3.86 12.46
C PRO A 15 3.58 -3.23 11.49
N LEU A 16 2.56 -3.99 11.09
CA LEU A 16 1.49 -3.45 10.26
C LEU A 16 0.57 -2.56 11.10
N PRO A 17 0.16 -1.38 10.61
CA PRO A 17 -0.79 -0.54 11.32
C PRO A 17 -2.12 -1.28 11.58
N ALA A 18 -2.67 -1.15 12.79
CA ALA A 18 -3.86 -1.90 13.20
C ALA A 18 -5.06 -1.70 12.25
N CYS A 19 -5.26 -0.48 11.74
CA CYS A 19 -6.34 -0.19 10.79
C CYS A 19 -6.20 -0.99 9.47
N LEU A 20 -4.96 -1.25 9.02
CA LEU A 20 -4.69 -2.08 7.86
C LEU A 20 -4.99 -3.54 8.17
N VAL A 21 -4.47 -4.06 9.29
CA VAL A 21 -4.72 -5.44 9.73
C VAL A 21 -6.22 -5.73 9.82
N GLU A 22 -6.98 -4.86 10.49
CA GLU A 22 -8.43 -5.01 10.62
C GLU A 22 -9.17 -4.91 9.27
N SER A 23 -8.73 -4.01 8.39
CA SER A 23 -9.30 -3.91 7.03
C SER A 23 -9.00 -5.15 6.16
N ILE A 24 -7.87 -5.83 6.39
CA ILE A 24 -7.56 -7.09 5.70
C ILE A 24 -8.43 -8.21 6.27
N LYS A 25 -8.55 -8.31 7.60
CA LYS A 25 -9.39 -9.32 8.27
C LYS A 25 -10.84 -9.28 7.81
N ASN A 26 -11.40 -8.08 7.64
CA ASN A 26 -12.80 -7.90 7.23
C ASN A 26 -12.98 -7.79 5.69
N GLY A 27 -11.93 -7.99 4.89
CA GLY A 27 -11.98 -7.94 3.43
C GLY A 27 -12.02 -6.55 2.80
N SER A 28 -12.31 -5.50 3.58
CA SER A 28 -12.48 -4.14 3.04
C SER A 28 -11.22 -3.57 2.40
N TRP A 29 -10.02 -4.04 2.78
CA TRP A 29 -8.77 -3.65 2.12
C TRP A 29 -8.73 -4.07 0.66
N ALA A 30 -9.10 -5.32 0.36
CA ALA A 30 -9.13 -5.83 -1.00
C ALA A 30 -10.18 -5.10 -1.85
N ASP A 31 -11.32 -4.77 -1.25
CA ASP A 31 -12.42 -4.05 -1.92
C ASP A 31 -12.02 -2.64 -2.37
N LEU A 32 -11.05 -2.00 -1.70
CA LEU A 32 -10.53 -0.70 -2.12
C LEU A 32 -9.89 -0.73 -3.51
N ALA A 33 -9.53 -1.90 -4.04
CA ALA A 33 -9.09 -2.06 -5.44
C ALA A 33 -10.16 -1.60 -6.44
N ASN A 34 -11.44 -1.60 -6.05
CA ASN A 34 -12.56 -1.14 -6.88
C ASN A 34 -12.95 0.31 -6.57
N SER A 35 -12.18 1.03 -5.75
CA SER A 35 -12.52 2.40 -5.38
C SER A 35 -12.51 3.33 -6.60
N PRO A 36 -13.57 4.14 -6.80
CA PRO A 36 -13.57 5.16 -7.86
C PRO A 36 -12.61 6.32 -7.55
N ARG A 37 -11.98 6.34 -6.37
CA ARG A 37 -11.08 7.41 -5.92
C ARG A 37 -9.61 7.10 -6.14
N ILE A 38 -9.26 5.93 -6.67
CA ILE A 38 -7.86 5.53 -6.88
C ILE A 38 -7.11 6.58 -7.70
N GLU A 39 -7.63 6.97 -8.86
CA GLU A 39 -6.94 7.94 -9.72
C GLU A 39 -6.75 9.29 -9.05
N ALA A 40 -7.74 9.76 -8.29
CA ALA A 40 -7.64 11.02 -7.54
C ALA A 40 -6.61 10.97 -6.40
N VAL A 41 -6.42 9.82 -5.77
CA VAL A 41 -5.48 9.64 -4.65
C VAL A 41 -4.06 9.39 -5.13
N PHE A 42 -3.89 8.56 -6.16
CA PHE A 42 -2.58 8.15 -6.67
C PHE A 42 -2.09 9.01 -7.83
N GLY A 43 -2.97 9.82 -8.43
CA GLY A 43 -2.67 10.66 -9.59
C GLY A 43 -2.52 9.86 -10.89
N GLN A 44 -2.93 8.59 -10.91
CA GLN A 44 -2.80 7.68 -12.05
C GLN A 44 -3.94 6.66 -12.05
N ALA A 45 -4.50 6.39 -13.23
CA ALA A 45 -5.54 5.39 -13.41
C ALA A 45 -4.99 3.97 -13.15
N PRO A 46 -5.73 3.10 -12.43
CA PRO A 46 -5.26 1.76 -12.13
C PRO A 46 -5.43 0.80 -13.32
N VAL A 47 -4.51 -0.16 -13.43
CA VAL A 47 -4.54 -1.27 -14.39
C VAL A 47 -4.56 -2.59 -13.62
N ARG A 48 -5.77 -3.11 -13.35
CA ARG A 48 -5.99 -4.32 -12.51
C ARG A 48 -5.34 -4.19 -11.13
N PRO A 49 -5.77 -3.20 -10.32
CA PRO A 49 -5.15 -2.91 -9.04
C PRO A 49 -5.30 -4.10 -8.08
N ARG A 50 -4.32 -4.25 -7.19
CA ARG A 50 -4.30 -5.27 -6.14
C ARG A 50 -3.90 -4.65 -4.82
N PHE A 51 -4.72 -4.89 -3.81
CA PHE A 51 -4.48 -4.51 -2.43
C PHE A 51 -4.17 -5.80 -1.68
N HIS A 52 -2.92 -5.96 -1.25
CA HIS A 52 -2.35 -7.26 -0.89
C HIS A 52 -2.89 -7.77 0.45
N SER A 53 -3.09 -9.08 0.57
CA SER A 53 -3.17 -9.77 1.87
C SER A 53 -1.80 -9.76 2.57
N ILE A 54 -1.75 -10.08 3.86
CA ILE A 54 -0.48 -10.13 4.59
C ILE A 54 0.49 -11.17 3.99
N SER A 55 -0.01 -12.33 3.54
CA SER A 55 0.83 -13.32 2.86
C SER A 55 1.41 -12.80 1.54
N GLN A 56 0.63 -12.03 0.78
CA GLN A 56 1.10 -11.37 -0.43
C GLN A 56 2.10 -10.25 -0.11
N MET A 57 1.87 -9.46 0.94
CA MET A 57 2.82 -8.44 1.40
C MET A 57 4.17 -9.07 1.74
N THR A 58 4.17 -10.19 2.47
CA THR A 58 5.39 -10.95 2.78
C THR A 58 6.07 -11.39 1.49
N GLY A 59 5.38 -12.07 0.58
CA GLY A 59 5.98 -12.57 -0.66
C GLY A 59 6.56 -11.46 -1.55
N MET A 60 5.81 -10.37 -1.75
CA MET A 60 6.27 -9.23 -2.54
C MET A 60 7.46 -8.53 -1.89
N THR A 61 7.43 -8.38 -0.56
CA THR A 61 8.52 -7.76 0.18
C THR A 61 9.75 -8.67 0.24
N THR A 62 9.60 -10.00 0.26
CA THR A 62 10.70 -10.97 0.12
C THR A 62 11.39 -10.75 -1.21
N TRP A 63 10.64 -10.80 -2.31
CA TRP A 63 11.18 -10.57 -3.66
C TRP A 63 11.95 -9.25 -3.74
N TRP A 64 11.36 -8.17 -3.22
CA TRP A 64 12.01 -6.86 -3.15
C TRP A 64 13.34 -6.84 -2.36
N ARG A 65 13.40 -7.57 -1.24
CA ARG A 65 14.58 -7.67 -0.38
C ARG A 65 15.65 -8.60 -0.90
N GLU A 66 15.28 -9.54 -1.75
CA GLU A 66 16.18 -10.55 -2.32
C GLU A 66 16.58 -10.23 -3.76
N GLU A 67 15.96 -9.24 -4.41
CA GLU A 67 16.36 -8.80 -5.75
C GLU A 67 17.84 -8.40 -5.79
N LEU A 68 18.61 -8.98 -6.70
CA LEU A 68 20.05 -8.74 -6.84
C LEU A 68 20.38 -8.08 -8.18
N ASP A 69 19.42 -8.00 -9.10
CA ASP A 69 19.62 -7.37 -10.40
C ASP A 69 19.76 -5.85 -10.24
N GLU A 70 20.94 -5.33 -10.55
CA GLU A 70 21.31 -3.94 -10.30
C GLU A 70 20.49 -2.96 -11.16
N GLU A 71 20.09 -3.36 -12.37
CA GLU A 71 19.24 -2.56 -13.27
C GLU A 71 17.82 -2.44 -12.71
N THR A 72 17.24 -3.57 -12.29
CA THR A 72 15.94 -3.62 -11.60
C THR A 72 15.99 -2.81 -10.29
N LEU A 73 17.05 -2.98 -9.49
CA LEU A 73 17.24 -2.24 -8.24
C LEU A 73 17.35 -0.72 -8.48
N GLN A 74 17.98 -0.27 -9.57
CA GLN A 74 18.07 1.16 -9.89
C GLN A 74 16.70 1.79 -10.18
N CYS A 75 15.83 1.09 -10.92
CA CYS A 75 14.46 1.54 -11.19
C CYS A 75 13.64 1.72 -9.90
N TYR A 76 14.00 0.98 -8.85
CA TYR A 76 13.22 0.88 -7.62
C TYR A 76 13.81 1.64 -6.42
N LEU A 77 15.14 1.76 -6.35
CA LEU A 77 15.88 2.28 -5.20
C LEU A 77 16.68 3.53 -5.52
N GLY A 78 16.86 3.87 -6.80
CA GLY A 78 17.80 4.89 -7.24
C GLY A 78 19.26 4.52 -6.96
N THR A 79 20.15 5.52 -7.01
CA THR A 79 21.59 5.31 -6.89
C THR A 79 22.06 5.40 -5.42
N SER A 80 22.35 4.24 -4.83
CA SER A 80 23.03 4.02 -3.53
C SER A 80 22.19 4.17 -2.24
N GLU A 81 22.17 3.10 -1.43
CA GLU A 81 21.58 3.09 -0.07
C GLU A 81 22.33 4.00 0.93
N ALA A 82 23.54 4.48 0.59
CA ALA A 82 24.38 5.26 1.52
C ALA A 82 23.86 6.68 1.76
N ARG A 83 23.00 7.20 0.89
CA ARG A 83 22.27 8.47 1.09
C ARG A 83 20.90 8.37 0.42
N PRO A 84 19.80 8.22 1.17
CA PRO A 84 18.47 8.24 0.57
C PRO A 84 18.23 9.62 -0.05
N MET A 85 18.43 9.75 -1.36
CA MET A 85 18.02 10.93 -2.12
C MET A 85 16.49 10.97 -2.15
N PRO A 86 15.86 12.17 -2.18
CA PRO A 86 14.45 12.27 -2.50
C PRO A 86 14.13 11.49 -3.78
N GLY A 87 13.16 10.58 -3.72
CA GLY A 87 12.84 9.66 -4.81
C GLY A 87 13.42 8.25 -4.68
N THR A 88 14.18 7.94 -3.62
CA THR A 88 14.71 6.59 -3.32
C THR A 88 13.93 5.92 -2.18
N MET A 89 13.81 4.59 -2.22
CA MET A 89 13.13 3.78 -1.19
C MET A 89 14.09 2.80 -0.52
N SER A 90 13.94 2.55 0.78
CA SER A 90 14.82 1.61 1.50
C SER A 90 14.31 0.18 1.35
N ARG A 91 15.16 -0.79 1.02
CA ARG A 91 14.75 -2.20 0.92
C ARG A 91 14.33 -2.79 2.25
N LEU A 92 15.03 -2.41 3.32
CA LEU A 92 14.87 -3.02 4.65
C LEU A 92 13.76 -2.35 5.48
N ASN A 93 13.42 -1.10 5.18
CA ASN A 93 12.42 -0.32 5.93
C ASN A 93 11.14 -0.08 5.14
N THR A 94 10.80 -1.00 4.23
CA THR A 94 9.63 -0.89 3.36
C THR A 94 8.83 -2.18 3.37
N VAL A 95 7.50 -2.06 3.28
CA VAL A 95 6.57 -3.17 3.05
C VAL A 95 5.69 -2.84 1.85
N ILE A 96 5.66 -3.72 0.84
CA ILE A 96 4.76 -3.56 -0.32
C ILE A 96 3.36 -3.99 0.09
N ILE A 97 2.41 -3.06 0.01
CA ILE A 97 1.02 -3.27 0.47
C ILE A 97 -0.01 -3.34 -0.67
N GLY A 98 0.40 -3.05 -1.89
CA GLY A 98 -0.40 -3.25 -3.09
C GLY A 98 0.29 -2.73 -4.34
N ASN A 99 -0.34 -2.94 -5.49
CA ASN A 99 0.08 -2.44 -6.79
C ASN A 99 -1.13 -1.85 -7.53
N LEU A 100 -0.96 -0.73 -8.21
CA LEU A 100 -2.01 -0.20 -9.10
C LEU A 100 -2.00 -0.82 -10.50
N GLY A 101 -0.92 -1.48 -10.87
CA GLY A 101 -0.73 -2.19 -12.12
C GLY A 101 0.65 -2.82 -12.17
N PRO A 102 1.06 -3.36 -13.34
CA PRO A 102 2.42 -3.87 -13.53
C PRO A 102 3.45 -2.77 -13.18
N ASP A 103 4.40 -3.09 -12.30
CA ASP A 103 5.48 -2.19 -11.88
C ASP A 103 5.03 -0.85 -11.24
N LEU A 104 3.81 -0.82 -10.70
CA LEU A 104 3.24 0.35 -10.01
C LEU A 104 2.96 0.05 -8.53
N PRO A 105 3.99 -0.26 -7.71
CA PRO A 105 3.80 -0.61 -6.31
C PRO A 105 3.52 0.60 -5.42
N PHE A 106 2.76 0.36 -4.35
CA PHE A 106 2.66 1.28 -3.22
C PHE A 106 2.96 0.57 -1.91
N VAL A 107 3.56 1.32 -0.98
CA VAL A 107 4.32 0.78 0.14
C VAL A 107 4.11 1.57 1.42
N LEU A 108 4.34 0.89 2.55
CA LEU A 108 4.60 1.53 3.83
C LEU A 108 6.10 1.84 3.93
N ASP A 109 6.46 3.10 4.19
CA ASP A 109 7.83 3.55 4.43
C ASP A 109 8.03 3.85 5.92
N TYR A 110 8.88 3.05 6.57
CA TYR A 110 9.15 3.11 8.00
C TYR A 110 10.35 4.01 8.35
N ARG A 111 11.04 4.61 7.37
CA ARG A 111 12.23 5.45 7.62
C ARG A 111 11.93 6.65 8.53
N GLY A 112 10.73 7.21 8.43
CA GLY A 112 10.30 8.35 9.25
C GLY A 112 9.64 7.97 10.58
N SER A 113 9.04 6.77 10.67
CA SER A 113 8.35 6.31 11.88
C SER A 113 8.11 4.81 11.83
N PHE A 114 8.46 4.13 12.93
CA PHE A 114 8.22 2.70 13.09
C PHE A 114 6.76 2.36 13.43
N THR A 115 6.05 3.30 14.07
CA THR A 115 4.68 3.10 14.55
C THR A 115 3.61 3.73 13.66
N ASN A 116 4.01 4.67 12.80
CA ASN A 116 3.11 5.38 11.90
C ASN A 116 3.79 5.63 10.54
N PRO A 117 4.08 4.56 9.78
CA PRO A 117 4.78 4.66 8.50
C PRO A 117 3.93 5.44 7.47
N SER A 118 4.60 6.24 6.63
CA SER A 118 3.96 6.95 5.52
C SER A 118 3.65 6.02 4.36
N VAL A 119 2.72 6.41 3.49
CA VAL A 119 2.42 5.64 2.28
C VAL A 119 3.04 6.31 1.07
N HIS A 120 3.79 5.55 0.30
CA HIS A 120 4.47 5.99 -0.92
C HIS A 120 4.05 5.14 -2.11
N PHE A 121 4.06 5.74 -3.30
CA PHE A 121 3.70 5.12 -4.56
C PHE A 121 4.79 5.39 -5.60
N LEU A 122 5.14 4.35 -6.36
CA LEU A 122 5.97 4.45 -7.56
C LEU A 122 5.04 4.44 -8.77
N GLY A 123 4.84 5.62 -9.37
CA GLY A 123 4.06 5.78 -10.61
C GLY A 123 4.95 5.76 -11.86
N GLU A 124 4.34 6.00 -13.04
CA GLU A 124 4.99 6.00 -14.37
C GLU A 124 6.14 7.02 -14.59
N GLY A 125 6.60 7.73 -13.55
CA GLY A 125 7.66 8.72 -13.61
C GLY A 125 8.92 8.36 -12.80
N ASP A 126 9.16 7.07 -12.57
CA ASP A 126 10.33 6.47 -11.91
C ASP A 126 10.76 7.17 -10.61
N SER A 127 9.78 7.71 -9.87
CA SER A 127 10.04 8.44 -8.64
C SER A 127 8.97 8.14 -7.60
N TRP A 128 9.44 7.79 -6.40
CA TRP A 128 8.58 7.56 -5.25
C TRP A 128 7.95 8.86 -4.78
N LYS A 129 6.62 8.89 -4.72
CA LYS A 129 5.83 10.01 -4.21
C LYS A 129 5.11 9.60 -2.95
N ARG A 130 5.16 10.44 -1.91
CA ARG A 130 4.33 10.25 -0.72
C ARG A 130 2.88 10.60 -1.09
N ILE A 131 1.98 9.64 -0.96
CA ILE A 131 0.55 9.82 -1.28
C ILE A 131 -0.31 9.98 -0.02
N SER A 132 0.20 9.54 1.13
CA SER A 132 -0.53 9.67 2.38
C SER A 132 0.41 9.74 3.58
N ASP A 133 -0.06 10.38 4.64
CA ASP A 133 0.67 10.47 5.89
C ASP A 133 0.77 9.12 6.61
N ASN A 134 -0.23 8.27 6.45
CA ASN A 134 -0.31 6.92 6.99
C ASN A 134 -1.41 6.11 6.29
N VAL A 135 -1.42 4.79 6.47
CA VAL A 135 -2.37 3.92 5.79
C VAL A 135 -3.82 4.11 6.22
N CYS A 136 -4.08 4.55 7.47
CA CYS A 136 -5.45 4.82 7.90
C CYS A 136 -6.05 6.01 7.14
N ALA A 137 -5.24 7.05 6.92
CA ALA A 137 -5.61 8.20 6.09
C ALA A 137 -5.82 7.78 4.62
N LEU A 138 -4.97 6.90 4.08
CA LEU A 138 -5.17 6.32 2.73
C LEU A 138 -6.52 5.58 2.63
N ILE A 139 -6.81 4.67 3.56
CA ILE A 139 -8.08 3.92 3.58
C ILE A 139 -9.27 4.89 3.58
N HIS A 140 -9.21 5.94 4.40
CA HIS A 140 -10.27 6.95 4.46
C HIS A 140 -10.39 7.76 3.17
N ALA A 141 -9.28 8.06 2.50
CA ALA A 141 -9.27 8.76 1.21
C ALA A 141 -9.80 7.90 0.06
N LEU A 142 -9.65 6.58 0.13
CA LEU A 142 -10.13 5.65 -0.89
C LEU A 142 -11.59 5.22 -0.69
N ARG A 143 -12.16 5.39 0.51
CA ARG A 143 -13.58 5.09 0.70
C ARG A 143 -14.45 6.02 -0.16
N PRO A 144 -15.46 5.47 -0.87
CA PRO A 144 -16.48 6.31 -1.48
C PRO A 144 -17.19 7.10 -0.38
N ALA A 145 -17.65 8.30 -0.70
CA ALA A 145 -18.58 8.98 0.19
C ALA A 145 -19.77 8.04 0.39
N ALA A 146 -20.17 7.79 1.64
CA ALA A 146 -21.41 7.09 1.90
C ALA A 146 -22.50 7.85 1.14
N GLU A 147 -23.09 7.21 0.12
CA GLU A 147 -24.24 7.75 -0.56
C GLU A 147 -25.25 8.08 0.54
N ARG A 148 -25.59 9.37 0.68
CA ARG A 148 -26.77 9.73 1.44
C ARG A 148 -27.91 9.02 0.72
N SER A 149 -28.40 7.93 1.29
CA SER A 149 -29.68 7.35 0.89
C SER A 149 -30.72 8.44 1.07
N MET A 150 -30.99 9.20 0.01
CA MET A 150 -32.22 9.97 -0.13
C MET A 150 -33.32 8.94 -0.44
N THR A 151 -33.71 8.18 0.57
CA THR A 151 -35.12 7.80 0.70
C THR A 151 -35.84 9.07 1.15
N SER A 152 -36.14 9.95 0.19
CA SER A 152 -37.33 10.78 0.30
C SER A 152 -38.48 9.91 -0.20
N ASP A 153 -38.95 9.05 0.70
CA ASP A 153 -40.37 8.76 0.78
C ASP A 153 -41.04 10.09 1.14
N GLU A 154 -41.74 10.71 0.21
CA GLU A 154 -42.88 11.55 0.53
C GLU A 154 -43.89 11.42 -0.62
N ASP A 155 -44.91 10.60 -0.34
CA ASP A 155 -46.24 10.67 -0.91
C ASP A 155 -46.72 12.13 -0.94
N HIS A 156 -47.27 12.57 -2.08
CA HIS A 156 -48.60 13.19 -2.19
C HIS A 156 -49.06 13.23 -3.66
#